data_AF-A0A7S0R3Z8-F1
#
_entry.id   AF-A0A7S0R3Z8-F1
#
_cell.length_a   1.000
_cell.length_b   1.000
_cell.length_c   1.000
_cell.angle_alpha   90.00
_cell.angle_beta   90.00
_cell.angle_gamma   90.00
#
_symmetry.space_group_name_H-M   'P 1'
#
loop_
_entity.id
_entity.type
_entity.pdbx_description
1 polymer ?
#
loop_
_entity_poly.entity_id
_entity_poly.type
_entity_poly.pdbx_seq_one_letter_code
_entity_poly.pdbx_strand_id
1 'polypeptide(L)'
;KWTFVAADGVEMPLEEGTSCFITMNPGYPGRAELPESLKALFRPVSMVVPDLALICEIMLMAEGFQMSKILSRKFVILYKLCEDLLSKSRHYDWKLRAIKTTLYVAGG
;
A
#
# COMPACT_ATOMS: atom_id res chain seq x y z
N LYS A 1 16.78 -32.37 -4.17
CA LYS A 1 16.70 -30.90 -4.04
C LYS A 1 15.86 -30.41 -5.20
N TRP A 2 14.84 -29.59 -4.93
CA TRP A 2 14.01 -29.01 -5.99
C TRP A 2 14.88 -28.06 -6.82
N THR A 3 14.65 -28.02 -8.13
CA THR A 3 15.30 -27.08 -9.06
C THR A 3 14.21 -26.42 -9.88
N PHE A 4 14.47 -25.20 -10.35
CA PHE A 4 13.61 -24.51 -11.32
C PHE A 4 14.46 -24.05 -12.51
N VAL A 5 13.81 -23.92 -13.67
CA VAL A 5 14.45 -23.39 -14.87
C VAL A 5 14.17 -21.89 -14.92
N ALA A 6 15.22 -21.07 -14.89
CA ALA A 6 15.13 -19.63 -15.02
C ALA A 6 14.75 -19.23 -16.46
N ALA A 7 14.37 -17.97 -16.67
CA ALA A 7 13.91 -17.47 -17.97
C ALA A 7 14.99 -17.54 -19.08
N ASP A 8 16.27 -17.59 -18.69
CA ASP A 8 17.42 -17.77 -19.55
C ASP A 8 17.76 -19.25 -19.83
N GLY A 9 16.94 -20.19 -19.31
CA GLY A 9 17.11 -21.63 -19.49
C GLY A 9 18.06 -22.29 -18.49
N VAL A 10 18.60 -21.54 -17.52
CA VAL A 10 19.52 -22.08 -16.53
C VAL A 10 18.75 -22.81 -15.42
N GLU A 11 19.14 -24.03 -15.11
CA GLU A 11 18.63 -24.74 -13.94
C GLU A 11 19.28 -24.20 -12.66
N MET A 12 18.43 -23.78 -11.72
CA MET A 12 18.84 -23.24 -10.44
C MET A 12 18.25 -24.06 -9.29
N PRO A 13 19.00 -24.29 -8.19
CA PRO A 13 18.45 -24.93 -7.00
C PRO A 13 17.37 -24.04 -6.35
N LEU A 14 16.27 -24.66 -5.95
CA LEU A 14 15.20 -24.01 -5.19
C LEU A 14 15.46 -24.25 -3.70
N GLU A 15 15.65 -23.15 -2.97
CA GLU A 15 15.86 -23.18 -1.52
C GLU A 15 14.55 -23.12 -0.76
N GLU A 16 14.50 -23.80 0.40
CA GLU A 16 13.37 -23.69 1.32
C GLU A 16 13.21 -22.24 1.79
N GLY A 17 11.97 -21.73 1.75
CA GLY A 17 11.67 -20.32 2.04
C GLY A 17 11.53 -19.45 0.79
N THR A 18 11.94 -19.91 -0.38
CA THR A 18 11.70 -19.19 -1.65
C THR A 18 10.20 -19.06 -1.88
N SER A 19 9.72 -17.84 -2.10
CA SER A 19 8.30 -17.55 -2.34
C SER A 19 8.13 -16.53 -3.46
N CYS A 20 7.07 -16.69 -4.26
CA CYS A 20 6.70 -15.76 -5.32
C CYS A 20 5.46 -14.97 -4.90
N PHE A 21 5.51 -13.64 -5.09
CA PHE A 21 4.40 -12.75 -4.77
C PHE A 21 4.07 -11.90 -5.98
N ILE A 22 2.77 -11.73 -6.22
CA ILE A 22 2.24 -10.82 -7.23
C ILE A 22 1.30 -9.82 -6.58
N THR A 23 1.32 -8.58 -7.05
CA THR A 23 0.34 -7.57 -6.64
C THR A 23 -0.58 -7.27 -7.80
N MET A 24 -1.87 -7.50 -7.60
CA MET A 24 -2.89 -7.19 -8.59
C MET A 24 -3.73 -6.01 -8.10
N ASN A 25 -3.93 -5.01 -8.96
CA ASN A 25 -4.92 -3.95 -8.72
C ASN A 25 -6.03 -4.12 -9.77
N PRO A 26 -7.11 -4.86 -9.44
CA PRO A 26 -8.18 -5.14 -10.39
C PRO A 26 -8.76 -3.86 -11.00
N GLY A 27 -9.02 -3.87 -12.30
CA GLY A 27 -9.62 -2.73 -12.99
C GLY A 27 -8.70 -1.51 -13.20
N TYR A 28 -7.38 -1.64 -12.98
CA TYR A 28 -6.45 -0.55 -13.29
C TYR A 28 -6.40 -0.32 -14.82
N PRO A 29 -6.78 0.87 -15.33
CA PRO A 29 -6.86 1.11 -16.77
C PRO A 29 -5.52 0.88 -17.48
N GLY A 30 -5.58 0.28 -18.68
CA GLY A 30 -4.39 0.00 -19.49
C GLY A 30 -3.56 -1.21 -19.05
N ARG A 31 -4.07 -2.04 -18.13
CA ARG A 31 -3.45 -3.31 -17.74
C ARG A 31 -4.39 -4.49 -18.04
N ALA A 32 -3.82 -5.58 -18.53
CA ALA A 32 -4.53 -6.84 -18.66
C ALA A 32 -4.61 -7.54 -17.29
N GLU A 33 -5.72 -8.21 -17.02
CA GLU A 33 -5.81 -9.09 -15.85
C GLU A 33 -4.97 -10.35 -16.03
N LEU A 34 -4.51 -10.90 -14.91
CA LEU A 34 -3.84 -12.20 -14.91
C LEU A 34 -4.84 -13.32 -15.30
N PRO A 35 -4.47 -14.26 -16.17
CA PRO A 35 -5.29 -15.43 -16.48
C PRO A 35 -5.69 -16.22 -15.23
N GLU A 36 -6.90 -16.77 -15.22
CA GLU A 36 -7.45 -17.47 -14.05
C GLU A 36 -6.62 -18.71 -13.66
N SER A 37 -6.08 -19.42 -14.65
CA SER A 37 -5.18 -20.56 -14.43
C SER A 37 -3.90 -20.19 -13.66
N LEU A 38 -3.41 -18.96 -13.84
CA LEU A 38 -2.25 -18.45 -13.11
C LEU A 38 -2.67 -17.91 -11.74
N LYS A 39 -3.80 -17.21 -11.64
CA LYS A 39 -4.35 -16.74 -10.35
C LYS A 39 -4.54 -17.90 -9.36
N ALA A 40 -4.99 -19.06 -9.84
CA ALA A 40 -5.20 -20.27 -9.03
C ALA A 40 -3.91 -20.80 -8.37
N LEU A 41 -2.72 -20.44 -8.85
CA LEU A 41 -1.44 -20.82 -8.26
C LEU A 41 -1.06 -19.95 -7.06
N PHE A 42 -1.74 -18.82 -6.84
CA PHE A 42 -1.45 -17.88 -5.77
C PHE A 42 -2.52 -17.90 -4.69
N ARG A 43 -2.10 -17.67 -3.45
CA ARG A 43 -3.02 -17.44 -2.33
C ARG A 43 -3.48 -15.97 -2.35
N PRO A 44 -4.80 -15.68 -2.49
CA PRO A 44 -5.28 -14.32 -2.50
C PRO A 44 -5.20 -13.70 -1.10
N VAL A 45 -4.84 -12.40 -1.05
CA VAL A 45 -4.83 -11.59 0.16
C VAL A 45 -5.51 -10.26 -0.14
N SER A 46 -6.55 -9.95 0.62
CA SER A 46 -7.34 -8.72 0.46
C SER A 46 -6.69 -7.55 1.20
N MET A 47 -6.33 -6.50 0.47
CA MET A 47 -5.68 -5.28 1.00
C MET A 47 -6.58 -4.03 0.83
N VAL A 48 -7.86 -4.13 1.23
CA VAL A 48 -8.89 -3.16 0.81
C VAL A 48 -8.84 -1.83 1.57
N VAL A 49 -8.68 -1.83 2.89
CA VAL A 49 -8.73 -0.60 3.70
C VAL A 49 -7.63 -0.60 4.75
N PRO A 50 -6.65 0.32 4.69
CA PRO A 50 -5.66 0.51 5.73
C PRO A 50 -6.23 1.32 6.91
N ASP A 51 -5.71 1.09 8.12
CA ASP A 51 -5.98 1.96 9.27
C ASP A 51 -5.12 3.23 9.21
N LEU A 52 -5.68 4.29 8.63
CA LEU A 52 -4.98 5.57 8.49
C LEU A 52 -4.67 6.23 9.83
N ALA A 53 -5.50 6.06 10.85
CA ALA A 53 -5.29 6.70 12.14
C ALA A 53 -4.08 6.11 12.86
N LEU A 54 -3.96 4.78 12.86
CA LEU A 54 -2.82 4.08 13.42
C LEU A 54 -1.53 4.40 12.65
N ILE A 55 -1.58 4.40 11.31
CA ILE A 55 -0.41 4.74 10.49
C ILE A 55 0.06 6.17 10.78
N CYS A 56 -0.86 7.14 10.79
CA CYS A 56 -0.53 8.54 11.08
C CYS A 56 0.03 8.71 12.50
N GLU A 57 -0.50 8.00 13.50
CA GLU A 57 -0.01 8.03 14.88
C GLU A 57 1.44 7.54 14.97
N ILE A 58 1.74 6.40 14.36
CA ILE A 58 3.10 5.83 14.36
C ILE A 58 4.07 6.76 13.64
N MET A 59 3.67 7.32 12.49
CA MET A 59 4.51 8.27 11.75
C MET A 59 4.80 9.53 12.56
N LEU A 60 3.78 10.15 13.17
CA LEU A 60 3.98 11.32 14.03
C LEU A 60 4.83 10.99 15.27
N MET A 61 4.66 9.81 15.85
CA MET A 61 5.49 9.36 16.96
C MET A 61 6.96 9.20 16.55
N ALA A 62 7.23 8.66 15.35
CA ALA A 62 8.58 8.49 14.82
C ALA A 62 9.30 9.84 14.61
N GLU A 63 8.56 10.90 14.28
CA GLU A 63 9.08 12.27 14.15
C GLU A 63 9.15 13.02 15.51
N GLY A 64 8.88 12.36 16.63
CA GLY A 64 9.03 12.94 17.97
C GLY A 64 7.82 13.73 18.50
N PHE A 65 6.67 13.69 17.83
CA PHE A 65 5.46 14.37 18.31
C PHE A 65 4.88 13.70 19.55
N GLN A 66 4.93 14.38 20.70
CA GLN A 66 4.41 13.84 21.98
C GLN A 66 2.89 13.63 21.99
N MET A 67 2.14 14.40 21.20
CA MET A 67 0.67 14.33 21.11
C MET A 67 0.19 13.55 19.87
N SER A 68 1.02 12.63 19.35
CA SER A 68 0.78 11.88 18.10
C SER A 68 -0.61 11.25 18.00
N LYS A 69 -1.11 10.65 19.09
CA LYS A 69 -2.45 10.02 19.15
C LYS A 69 -3.62 11.00 18.92
N ILE A 70 -3.51 12.22 19.45
CA ILE A 70 -4.57 13.23 19.27
C ILE A 70 -4.42 13.87 17.89
N LEU A 71 -3.18 14.15 17.46
CA LEU A 71 -2.87 14.75 16.18
C LEU A 71 -3.28 13.85 15.01
N SER A 72 -3.01 12.54 15.07
CA SER A 72 -3.37 11.57 14.03
C SER A 72 -4.89 11.53 13.78
N ARG A 73 -5.68 11.49 14.87
CA ARG A 73 -7.15 11.50 14.78
C ARG A 73 -7.66 12.78 14.14
N LYS A 74 -7.15 13.93 14.58
CA LYS A 74 -7.52 15.23 14.01
C LYS A 74 -7.15 15.32 12.53
N PHE A 75 -5.97 14.84 12.17
CA PHE A 75 -5.48 14.83 10.80
C PHE A 75 -6.35 13.95 9.89
N VAL A 76 -6.67 12.73 10.31
CA VAL A 76 -7.53 11.82 9.54
C VAL A 76 -8.95 12.38 9.39
N ILE A 77 -9.52 12.97 10.45
CA ILE A 77 -10.83 13.63 10.38
C ILE A 77 -10.79 14.81 9.40
N LEU A 78 -9.75 15.65 9.46
CA LEU A 78 -9.58 16.77 8.56
C LEU A 78 -9.51 16.30 7.10
N TYR A 79 -8.67 15.31 6.79
CA TYR A 79 -8.54 14.78 5.42
C TYR A 79 -9.85 14.22 4.90
N LYS A 80 -10.60 13.49 5.74
CA LYS A 80 -11.92 12.97 5.37
C LYS A 80 -12.92 14.09 5.12
N LEU A 81 -12.95 15.10 5.98
CA LEU A 81 -13.81 16.28 5.78
C LEU A 81 -13.44 17.04 4.50
N CYS A 82 -12.15 17.17 4.17
CA CYS A 82 -11.71 17.78 2.93
C CYS A 82 -12.15 16.97 1.70
N GLU A 83 -12.06 15.64 1.75
CA GLU A 83 -12.57 14.77 0.69
C GLU A 83 -14.08 14.89 0.49
N ASP A 84 -14.84 14.97 1.59
CA ASP A 84 -16.30 15.01 1.57
C ASP A 84 -16.87 16.40 1.20
N LEU A 85 -16.22 17.48 1.64
CA LEU A 85 -16.77 18.85 1.58
C LEU A 85 -16.17 19.72 0.47
N LEU A 86 -14.96 19.42 -0.02
CA LEU A 86 -14.37 20.19 -1.12
C LEU A 86 -14.97 19.78 -2.48
N SER A 87 -14.71 20.61 -3.48
CA SER A 87 -15.10 20.31 -4.86
C SER A 87 -14.43 19.02 -5.35
N LYS A 88 -15.14 18.23 -6.16
CA LYS A 88 -14.67 16.96 -6.72
C LYS A 88 -13.68 17.18 -7.86
N SER A 89 -12.53 17.77 -7.55
CA SER A 89 -11.46 18.01 -8.51
C SER A 89 -10.54 16.79 -8.65
N ARG A 90 -10.15 16.48 -9.90
CA ARG A 90 -9.23 15.38 -10.22
C ARG A 90 -7.79 15.59 -9.71
N HIS A 91 -7.41 16.82 -9.40
CA HIS A 91 -6.06 17.13 -8.92
C HIS A 91 -5.89 16.96 -7.41
N TYR A 92 -6.96 16.71 -6.65
CA TYR A 92 -6.85 16.41 -5.23
C TYR A 92 -6.48 14.93 -5.02
N ASP A 93 -5.50 14.68 -4.15
CA ASP A 93 -5.09 13.33 -3.73
C ASP A 93 -5.18 13.21 -2.22
N TRP A 94 -6.23 12.52 -1.75
CA TRP A 94 -6.48 12.23 -0.33
C TRP A 94 -5.95 10.85 0.09
N LYS A 95 -5.21 10.15 -0.78
CA LYS A 95 -4.73 8.78 -0.52
C LYS A 95 -3.53 8.77 0.42
N LEU A 96 -3.21 7.58 0.93
CA LEU A 96 -2.11 7.33 1.86
C LEU A 96 -0.75 7.89 1.37
N ARG A 97 -0.50 7.93 0.07
CA ARG A 97 0.75 8.49 -0.48
C ARG A 97 0.89 9.99 -0.18
N ALA A 98 -0.17 10.76 -0.40
CA ALA A 98 -0.19 12.18 -0.10
C ALA A 98 -0.03 12.41 1.41
N ILE A 99 -0.79 11.65 2.23
CA ILE A 99 -0.71 11.68 3.69
C ILE A 99 0.73 11.43 4.18
N LYS A 100 1.38 10.38 3.67
CA LYS A 100 2.75 10.02 4.06
C LYS A 100 3.72 11.17 3.80
N THR A 101 3.57 11.83 2.66
CA THR A 101 4.42 12.97 2.27
C THR A 101 4.20 14.16 3.20
N THR A 102 2.95 14.50 3.50
CA THR A 102 2.61 15.58 4.42
C THR A 102 3.17 15.37 5.82
N LEU A 103 3.05 14.15 6.37
CA LEU A 103 3.53 13.83 7.71
C LEU A 103 5.06 13.83 7.80
N TYR A 104 5.74 13.34 6.75
CA TYR A 104 7.20 13.38 6.68
C TYR A 104 7.73 14.82 6.68
N VAL A 105 7.14 15.70 5.85
CA VAL A 105 7.50 17.12 5.79
C VAL A 105 7.21 17.85 7.11
N ALA A 106 6.20 17.41 7.86
CA ALA A 106 5.91 17.98 9.18
C ALA A 106 6.96 17.60 10.25
N GLY A 107 7.67 16.49 10.08
CA GLY A 107 8.73 16.02 10.98
C GLY A 107 10.08 16.70 10.77
N GLY A 108 10.42 17.05 9.52
CA GLY A 108 11.67 17.73 9.15
C GLY A 108 12.39 17.08 7.98
#